data_AF-A0A444J2D1-F1
#
_entry.id   AF-A0A444J2D1-F1
#
_cell.length_a   1.000
_cell.length_b   1.000
_cell.length_c   1.000
_cell.angle_alpha   90.00
_cell.angle_beta   90.00
_cell.angle_gamma   90.00
#
_symmetry.space_group_name_H-M   'P 1'
#
loop_
_entity.id
_entity.type
_entity.pdbx_description
1 polymer ?
#
loop_
_entity_poly.entity_id
_entity_poly.type
_entity_poly.pdbx_seq_one_letter_code
_entity_poly.pdbx_strand_id
1 'polypeptide(L)'
;MKVKGFTAAAVKAGIRYQDRLDLGLIYSEVPAVTVGMFTTNIVQAAPVVLGKKRLINGKAQAVVVNSGNANACTGEQGMEAALRTGSLVADALGIDEELVQIASTGVIGER
;
A
#
# COMPACT_ATOMS: atom_id res chain seq x y z
N MET A 1 -19.16 12.39 0.82
CA MET A 1 -19.06 12.36 2.29
C MET A 1 -17.60 12.57 2.64
N LYS A 2 -17.25 13.59 3.45
CA LYS A 2 -15.86 13.83 3.89
C LYS A 2 -15.72 13.26 5.30
N VAL A 3 -14.86 12.26 5.48
CA VAL A 3 -14.56 11.71 6.81
C VAL A 3 -13.60 12.70 7.50
N LYS A 4 -13.97 13.20 8.68
CA LYS A 4 -13.15 14.18 9.40
C LYS A 4 -11.79 13.57 9.74
N GLY A 5 -10.72 14.30 9.49
CA GLY A 5 -9.35 13.86 9.74
C GLY A 5 -8.77 12.90 8.70
N PHE A 6 -9.51 12.60 7.62
CA PHE A 6 -9.02 11.76 6.53
C PHE A 6 -9.00 12.51 5.20
N THR A 7 -7.93 12.31 4.45
CA THR A 7 -7.76 12.79 3.08
C THR A 7 -7.51 11.61 2.15
N ALA A 8 -8.05 11.67 0.93
CA ALA A 8 -7.79 10.69 -0.10
C ALA A 8 -7.36 11.40 -1.39
N ALA A 9 -6.41 10.81 -2.10
CA ALA A 9 -5.92 11.28 -3.39
C ALA A 9 -5.74 10.09 -4.34
N ALA A 10 -5.81 10.36 -5.64
CA ALA A 10 -5.47 9.40 -6.68
C ALA A 10 -4.78 10.12 -7.84
N VAL A 11 -3.81 9.44 -8.45
CA VAL A 11 -3.04 9.96 -9.58
C VAL A 11 -2.91 8.91 -10.69
N LYS A 12 -2.57 9.39 -11.89
CA LYS A 12 -2.18 8.57 -13.04
C LYS A 12 -0.67 8.33 -12.95
N ALA A 13 -0.25 7.23 -12.32
CA ALA A 13 1.15 6.84 -12.18
C ALA A 13 1.68 6.03 -13.37
N GLY A 14 0.81 5.52 -14.24
CA GLY A 14 1.20 4.83 -15.47
C GLY A 14 1.79 3.44 -15.21
N ILE A 15 1.30 2.74 -14.18
CA ILE A 15 1.78 1.42 -13.75
C ILE A 15 1.50 0.36 -14.80
N ARG A 16 0.35 0.44 -15.47
CA ARG A 16 0.02 -0.46 -16.58
C ARG A 16 -0.66 0.22 -17.74
N TYR A 17 -1.66 1.05 -17.45
CA TYR A 17 -2.45 1.72 -18.48
C TYR A 17 -2.12 3.21 -18.48
N GLN A 18 -1.92 3.77 -19.68
CA GLN A 18 -1.82 5.21 -19.85
C GLN A 18 -3.18 5.86 -19.56
N ASP A 19 -3.15 7.08 -19.05
CA ASP A 19 -4.33 7.92 -18.81
C ASP A 19 -5.40 7.42 -17.83
N ARG A 20 -5.07 6.42 -17.00
CA ARG A 20 -5.96 5.87 -15.99
C ARG A 20 -5.43 6.14 -14.57
N LEU A 21 -6.32 6.49 -13.65
CA LEU A 21 -5.98 6.52 -12.22
C LEU A 21 -5.64 5.11 -11.75
N ASP A 22 -4.45 4.94 -11.22
CA ASP A 22 -3.90 3.63 -10.87
C ASP A 22 -3.03 3.64 -9.60
N LEU A 23 -2.83 4.80 -8.98
CA LEU A 23 -2.24 4.93 -7.65
C LEU A 23 -3.14 5.79 -6.77
N GLY A 24 -3.58 5.22 -5.66
CA GLY A 24 -4.42 5.86 -4.65
C GLY A 24 -3.70 5.95 -3.31
N LEU A 25 -4.04 6.97 -2.53
CA LEU A 25 -3.58 7.17 -1.17
C LEU A 25 -4.74 7.57 -0.28
N ILE A 26 -4.87 6.92 0.87
CA ILE A 26 -5.72 7.36 1.98
C ILE A 26 -4.79 7.72 3.13
N TYR A 27 -5.00 8.88 3.74
CA TYR A 27 -4.19 9.41 4.82
C TYR A 27 -5.08 9.89 5.97
N SER A 28 -4.66 9.59 7.20
CA SER A 28 -5.23 10.10 8.44
C SER A 28 -4.30 11.16 9.03
N GLU A 29 -4.85 12.29 9.47
CA GLU A 29 -4.08 13.37 10.12
C GLU A 29 -3.40 12.91 11.42
N VAL A 30 -3.89 11.82 12.03
CA VAL A 30 -3.33 11.18 13.23
C VAL A 30 -3.24 9.66 13.05
N PRO A 31 -2.37 8.93 13.76
CA PRO A 31 -2.38 7.47 13.76
C PRO A 31 -3.76 6.93 14.14
N ALA A 32 -4.34 6.08 13.28
CA ALA A 32 -5.67 5.52 13.45
C ALA A 32 -5.61 4.08 13.95
N VAL A 33 -6.53 3.71 14.85
CA VAL A 33 -6.77 2.30 15.20
C VAL A 33 -7.20 1.58 13.92
N THR A 34 -6.46 0.54 13.55
CA THR A 34 -6.61 -0.13 12.26
C THR A 34 -6.71 -1.63 12.45
N VAL A 35 -7.67 -2.23 11.76
CA VAL A 35 -7.85 -3.67 11.66
C VAL A 35 -7.84 -4.06 10.19
N GLY A 36 -7.32 -5.24 9.88
CA GLY A 36 -7.16 -5.69 8.50
C GLY A 36 -7.18 -7.20 8.44
N MET A 37 -7.89 -7.72 7.46
CA MET A 37 -7.87 -9.14 7.10
C MET A 37 -7.14 -9.29 5.78
N PHE A 38 -6.34 -10.34 5.69
CA PHE A 38 -5.52 -10.62 4.52
C PHE A 38 -5.91 -11.97 3.95
N THR A 39 -5.51 -12.22 2.70
CA THR A 39 -5.74 -13.52 2.05
C THR A 39 -5.13 -14.68 2.85
N THR A 40 -5.84 -15.81 2.84
CA THR A 40 -5.38 -17.11 3.37
C THR A 40 -4.65 -17.94 2.31
N ASN A 41 -4.48 -17.42 1.10
CA ASN A 41 -3.74 -18.10 0.03
C ASN A 41 -2.30 -18.39 0.49
N ILE A 42 -1.77 -19.56 0.09
CA ILE A 42 -0.39 -19.98 0.32
C ILE A 42 0.61 -19.09 -0.44
N VAL A 43 0.23 -18.61 -1.63
CA VAL A 43 1.02 -17.68 -2.43
C VAL A 43 0.62 -16.26 -2.04
N GLN A 44 1.44 -15.64 -1.20
CA GLN A 44 1.20 -14.29 -0.68
C GLN A 44 2.09 -13.29 -1.41
N ALA A 45 1.47 -12.21 -1.90
CA ALA A 45 2.17 -11.10 -2.50
C ALA A 45 3.03 -10.38 -1.45
N ALA A 46 4.11 -9.73 -1.88
CA ALA A 46 4.96 -8.91 -1.01
C ALA A 46 4.16 -7.90 -0.14
N PRO A 47 3.21 -7.12 -0.67
CA PRO A 47 2.40 -6.19 0.15
C PRO A 47 1.55 -6.90 1.21
N VAL A 48 1.10 -8.14 0.98
CA VAL A 48 0.34 -8.90 1.97
C VAL A 48 1.23 -9.30 3.16
N VAL A 49 2.44 -9.80 2.87
CA VAL A 49 3.39 -10.20 3.91
C VAL A 49 3.82 -8.99 4.74
N LEU A 50 4.14 -7.88 4.08
CA LEU A 50 4.54 -6.64 4.75
C LEU A 50 3.38 -6.04 5.56
N GLY A 51 2.17 -5.99 5.00
CA GLY A 51 1.00 -5.44 5.69
C GLY A 51 0.65 -6.20 6.97
N LYS A 52 0.73 -7.54 6.96
CA LYS A 52 0.57 -8.37 8.17
C LYS A 52 1.56 -7.99 9.26
N LYS A 53 2.83 -7.78 8.90
CA LYS A 53 3.89 -7.39 9.85
C LYS A 53 3.61 -6.01 10.45
N ARG A 54 3.32 -5.01 9.62
CA ARG A 54 3.09 -3.63 10.07
C ARG A 54 1.84 -3.49 10.94
N LEU A 55 0.79 -4.24 10.60
CA LEU A 55 -0.49 -4.13 11.28
C LEU A 55 -0.51 -4.82 12.67
N ILE A 56 0.57 -5.48 13.09
CA ILE A 56 0.65 -6.13 14.41
C ILE A 56 0.42 -5.15 15.58
N ASN A 57 0.77 -3.88 15.38
CA ASN A 57 0.61 -2.82 16.37
C ASN A 57 -0.81 -2.22 16.37
N GLY A 58 -1.71 -2.68 15.48
CA GLY A 58 -3.10 -2.23 15.40
C GLY A 58 -3.26 -0.77 14.99
N LYS A 59 -2.25 -0.18 14.34
CA LYS A 59 -2.24 1.22 13.92
C LYS A 59 -1.76 1.38 12.48
N ALA A 60 -2.33 2.35 11.80
CA ALA A 60 -1.86 2.86 10.52
C ALA A 60 -2.22 4.34 10.40
N GLN A 61 -1.53 5.05 9.52
CA GLN A 61 -1.81 6.45 9.21
C GLN A 61 -1.97 6.69 7.71
N ALA A 62 -1.39 5.83 6.87
CA ALA A 62 -1.60 5.85 5.44
C ALA A 62 -1.86 4.45 4.86
N VAL A 63 -2.66 4.41 3.79
CA VAL A 63 -2.81 3.24 2.92
C VAL A 63 -2.56 3.69 1.50
N VAL A 64 -1.46 3.21 0.89
CA VAL A 64 -1.18 3.40 -0.53
C VAL A 64 -1.59 2.17 -1.32
N VAL A 65 -2.34 2.38 -2.39
CA VAL A 65 -2.93 1.31 -3.20
C VAL A 65 -2.59 1.52 -4.65
N ASN A 66 -1.98 0.52 -5.29
CA ASN A 66 -1.76 0.53 -6.72
C ASN A 66 -2.64 -0.49 -7.44
N SER A 67 -3.00 -0.18 -8.69
CA SER A 67 -3.69 -1.08 -9.61
C SER A 67 -2.87 -1.26 -10.90
N GLY A 68 -3.02 -2.41 -11.54
CA GLY A 68 -2.28 -2.76 -12.77
C GLY A 68 -1.24 -3.83 -12.54
N ASN A 69 -0.56 -3.85 -11.40
CA ASN A 69 0.40 -4.87 -10.99
C ASN A 69 0.12 -5.33 -9.54
N ALA A 70 -0.04 -6.64 -9.32
CA ALA A 70 -0.33 -7.20 -7.99
C ALA A 70 0.91 -7.31 -7.08
N ASN A 71 2.11 -7.15 -7.63
CA ASN A 71 3.38 -7.40 -6.94
C ASN A 71 3.38 -8.77 -6.24
N ALA A 72 2.91 -9.78 -6.96
CA ALA A 72 2.81 -11.16 -6.52
C ALA A 72 3.75 -12.03 -7.35
N CYS A 73 4.36 -13.03 -6.71
CA CYS A 73 5.38 -13.91 -7.34
C CYS A 73 6.60 -13.15 -7.90
N THR A 74 7.00 -12.05 -7.25
CA THR A 74 8.08 -11.14 -7.69
C THR A 74 9.38 -11.28 -6.88
N GLY A 75 9.43 -12.21 -5.92
CA GLY A 75 10.63 -12.49 -5.11
C GLY A 75 11.08 -11.31 -4.25
N GLU A 76 12.39 -11.26 -3.96
CA GLU A 76 13.01 -10.22 -3.12
C GLU A 76 12.79 -8.82 -3.69
N GLN A 77 12.89 -8.67 -5.02
CA GLN A 77 12.67 -7.38 -5.69
C GLN A 77 11.26 -6.83 -5.46
N GLY A 78 10.26 -7.71 -5.37
CA GLY A 78 8.89 -7.32 -5.03
C GLY A 78 8.76 -6.79 -3.60
N MET A 79 9.48 -7.41 -2.66
CA MET A 79 9.55 -6.94 -1.27
C MET A 79 10.28 -5.60 -1.17
N GLU A 80 11.40 -5.44 -1.85
CA GLU A 80 12.14 -4.17 -1.93
C GLU A 80 11.27 -3.06 -2.52
N ALA A 81 10.52 -3.34 -3.58
CA ALA A 81 9.60 -2.38 -4.18
C ALA A 81 8.48 -1.98 -3.20
N ALA A 82 7.94 -2.94 -2.42
CA ALA A 82 6.95 -2.65 -1.39
C ALA A 82 7.54 -1.77 -0.28
N LEU A 83 8.68 -2.15 0.30
CA LEU A 83 9.39 -1.35 1.32
C LEU A 83 9.69 0.06 0.82
N ARG A 84 10.28 0.18 -0.38
CA ARG A 84 10.59 1.48 -0.99
C ARG A 84 9.34 2.33 -1.20
N THR A 85 8.22 1.73 -1.60
CA THR A 85 6.94 2.46 -1.72
C THR A 85 6.47 2.98 -0.36
N GLY A 86 6.59 2.16 0.69
CA GLY A 86 6.29 2.54 2.07
C GLY A 86 7.12 3.73 2.53
N SER A 87 8.44 3.63 2.42
CA SER A 87 9.39 4.70 2.77
C SER A 87 9.11 6.00 2.01
N LEU A 88 8.89 5.95 0.69
CA LEU A 88 8.59 7.16 -0.10
C LEU A 88 7.30 7.86 0.34
N VAL A 89 6.26 7.09 0.69
CA VAL A 89 5.00 7.63 1.20
C VAL A 89 5.19 8.20 2.61
N ALA A 90 5.95 7.51 3.46
CA ALA A 90 6.26 7.95 4.81
C ALA A 90 7.01 9.28 4.82
N ASP A 91 8.06 9.39 4.01
CA ASP A 91 8.87 10.60 3.83
C ASP A 91 8.02 11.76 3.32
N ALA A 92 7.19 11.52 2.30
CA ALA A 92 6.32 12.55 1.73
C ALA A 92 5.27 13.07 2.71
N LEU A 93 4.84 12.25 3.67
CA LEU A 93 3.83 12.58 4.67
C LEU A 93 4.42 13.00 6.02
N GLY A 94 5.73 12.84 6.23
CA GLY A 94 6.40 13.08 7.51
C GLY A 94 5.91 12.14 8.63
N ILE A 95 5.66 10.88 8.32
CA ILE A 95 5.17 9.86 9.27
C ILE A 95 6.14 8.68 9.37
N ASP A 96 5.95 7.83 10.38
CA ASP A 96 6.67 6.57 10.50
C ASP A 96 6.27 5.60 9.36
N GLU A 97 7.25 4.99 8.71
CA GLU A 97 7.04 4.01 7.65
C GLU A 97 6.21 2.80 8.11
N GLU A 98 6.33 2.39 9.37
CA GLU A 98 5.55 1.27 9.91
C GLU A 98 4.05 1.61 10.01
N LEU A 99 3.67 2.89 9.91
CA LEU A 99 2.27 3.35 9.82
C LEU A 99 1.74 3.38 8.38
N VAL A 100 2.53 2.99 7.38
CA VAL A 100 2.13 2.94 5.97
C VAL A 100 1.78 1.52 5.55
N GLN A 101 0.51 1.30 5.23
CA GLN A 101 0.03 0.07 4.63
C GLN A 101 0.08 0.16 3.10
N ILE A 102 0.42 -0.95 2.45
CA ILE A 102 0.53 -1.04 0.99
C ILE A 102 -0.40 -2.14 0.50
N ALA A 103 -1.18 -1.85 -0.54
CA ALA A 103 -1.98 -2.84 -1.24
C ALA A 103 -1.75 -2.75 -2.75
N SER A 104 -1.76 -3.89 -3.42
CA SER A 104 -1.48 -3.99 -4.85
C SER A 104 -2.46 -4.96 -5.50
N THR A 105 -2.93 -4.62 -6.70
CA THR A 105 -3.79 -5.50 -7.49
C THR A 105 -3.47 -5.40 -8.97
N GLY A 106 -3.58 -6.50 -9.71
CA GLY A 106 -3.24 -6.56 -11.13
C GLY A 106 -2.66 -7.90 -11.56
N VAL A 107 -1.77 -7.86 -12.55
CA VAL A 107 -1.05 -9.07 -13.02
C VAL A 107 -0.09 -9.61 -11.97
N ILE A 108 0.17 -10.91 -12.06
CA ILE A 108 1.05 -11.68 -11.19
C ILE A 108 2.30 -12.06 -12.00
N GLY A 109 3.49 -11.96 -11.39
CA GLY A 109 4.76 -12.34 -12.03
C GLY A 109 5.36 -11.28 -12.95
N GLU A 110 4.79 -10.08 -13.01
CA GLU A 110 5.30 -8.95 -13.78
C GLU A 110 5.83 -7.85 -12.83
N ARG A 111 6.71 -6.99 -13.33
CA ARG A 111 7.26 -5.83 -12.60
C ARG A 111 6.88 -4.54 -13.30
#